data_AF-A0A6J2U7K1-F1
#
_entry.id   AF-A0A6J2U7K1-F1
#
_cell.length_a   1.000
_cell.length_b   1.000
_cell.length_c   1.000
_cell.angle_alpha   90.00
_cell.angle_beta   90.00
_cell.angle_gamma   90.00
#
_symmetry.space_group_name_H-M   'P 1'
#
loop_
_entity.id
_entity.type
_entity.pdbx_description
1 polymer ?
#
loop_
_entity_poly.entity_id
_entity_poly.type
_entity_poly.pdbx_seq_one_letter_code
_entity_poly.pdbx_strand_id
1 'polypeptide(L)'
;MAAIRLPQLLQLLHFLLISWPSCSAIICYHCDSIALEDCAMTLGEVGVLPYVDCTSELTCAMSIVDSITYRGCGGDTPTTGATYKKICSSNLCNAGVYPPGRLKCHHCAGDSCVAEPAGKPHPCRHHHEEDECYTEVLSSQEAYRGCRSDTNHTIAGATEYCDINGCNDLKAASSLRCARCDSQEGRGCKMDLFHINGGKCNISLYDQCEMEVLLAGEGQSCFTYRRLNRVVRGCTTELPADIDLDGSQIVECDSDNCNLGCTAQQRCLTCDSASNELCLSNATAVASSVCGSAESSSCFACEYADWSVRRGCGAPPSDAPRCYQCDEGDGCNAQPLTRCYECSSLDEAGASCANWERPVGIFIEECQMPAAPCLMASYENGTTLRGCQRSDFNCSMNGLLSCRSCEGSFCNKGAFPEKRLWCHQCVGGADCAVISGDPRPCDVPANEPLETTMACLEYYDGDRDQPVRGCRTNSQLYYECLFRSDKSTGCKLCRTNGCNDSPLMLQQTSKKLQEQAMDFLGFVSGRSTANKLATFPHFCYYICLIYHIISI
;
A
#
# COMPACT_ATOMS: atom_id res chain seq x y z
N MET A 1 37.15 114.54 -28.68
CA MET A 1 36.38 115.74 -28.28
C MET A 1 35.21 115.90 -29.25
N ALA A 2 33.99 115.58 -28.82
CA ALA A 2 32.74 116.22 -29.24
C ALA A 2 31.62 115.56 -28.42
N ALA A 3 30.96 116.36 -27.59
CA ALA A 3 29.87 115.98 -26.71
C ALA A 3 28.52 116.28 -27.37
N ILE A 4 27.55 115.37 -27.26
CA ILE A 4 26.13 115.62 -27.53
C ILE A 4 25.33 114.79 -26.49
N ARG A 5 24.96 115.37 -25.33
CA ARG A 5 23.66 115.99 -24.99
C ARG A 5 22.43 115.08 -25.19
N LEU A 6 22.08 114.27 -24.18
CA LEU A 6 21.06 114.41 -23.11
C LEU A 6 19.57 114.86 -23.33
N PRO A 7 18.87 114.63 -24.47
CA PRO A 7 17.40 114.55 -24.38
C PRO A 7 16.77 113.34 -25.08
N GLN A 8 17.50 112.24 -25.30
CA GLN A 8 16.94 111.00 -25.89
C GLN A 8 16.58 109.92 -24.86
N LEU A 9 16.82 110.14 -23.56
CA LEU A 9 16.64 109.08 -22.55
C LEU A 9 15.22 108.95 -21.96
N LEU A 10 14.33 109.93 -22.15
CA LEU A 10 12.96 109.85 -21.58
C LEU A 10 11.91 109.28 -22.55
N GLN A 11 12.17 109.24 -23.85
CA GLN A 11 11.30 108.51 -24.80
C GLN A 11 11.59 107.00 -24.83
N LEU A 12 12.72 106.55 -24.25
CA LEU A 12 13.01 105.12 -24.04
C LEU A 12 12.30 104.53 -22.81
N LEU A 13 11.78 105.36 -21.89
CA LEU A 13 11.07 104.86 -20.70
C LEU A 13 9.57 104.59 -20.95
N HIS A 14 9.00 105.08 -22.05
CA HIS A 14 7.61 104.81 -22.45
C HIS A 14 7.45 103.60 -23.40
N PHE A 15 8.55 103.02 -23.88
CA PHE A 15 8.53 101.82 -24.71
C PHE A 15 8.80 100.51 -23.93
N LEU A 16 8.99 100.59 -22.60
CA LEU A 16 9.24 99.44 -21.72
C LEU A 16 7.98 98.96 -20.96
N LEU A 17 6.80 99.44 -21.38
CA LEU A 17 5.48 99.01 -20.88
C LEU A 17 4.58 98.49 -22.01
N ILE A 18 5.16 97.81 -23.02
CA ILE A 18 4.39 96.89 -23.84
C ILE A 18 4.45 95.54 -23.13
N SER A 19 3.38 95.27 -22.38
CA SER A 19 3.00 93.96 -21.90
C SER A 19 3.22 92.91 -22.99
N TRP A 20 4.28 92.11 -22.86
CA TRP A 20 4.28 90.80 -23.47
C TRP A 20 3.17 90.03 -22.75
N PRO A 21 2.17 89.47 -23.44
CA PRO A 21 1.43 88.38 -22.83
C PRO A 21 2.48 87.29 -22.64
N SER A 22 2.91 87.10 -21.40
CA SER A 22 3.55 85.86 -20.99
C SER A 22 2.52 84.77 -21.25
N CYS A 23 2.53 84.22 -22.47
CA CYS A 23 1.81 83.02 -22.81
C CYS A 23 2.56 81.91 -22.07
N SER A 24 2.22 81.70 -20.80
CA SER A 24 2.65 80.54 -20.08
C SER A 24 2.04 79.35 -20.83
N ALA A 25 2.86 78.56 -21.50
CA ALA A 25 2.46 77.27 -22.06
C ALA A 25 3.21 76.21 -21.27
N ILE A 26 2.51 75.18 -20.84
CA ILE A 26 3.10 74.02 -20.18
C ILE A 26 3.11 72.85 -21.17
N ILE A 27 4.18 72.05 -21.16
CA ILE A 27 4.29 70.86 -22.00
C ILE A 27 3.86 69.65 -21.19
N CYS A 28 2.97 68.82 -21.72
CA CYS A 28 2.45 67.63 -21.04
C CYS A 28 2.59 66.40 -21.92
N TYR A 29 2.82 65.23 -21.33
CA TYR A 29 2.67 63.97 -22.08
C TYR A 29 1.20 63.79 -22.46
N HIS A 30 0.96 63.33 -23.70
CA HIS A 30 -0.37 63.19 -24.28
C HIS A 30 -0.52 61.84 -24.99
N CYS A 31 -1.23 60.91 -24.35
CA CYS A 31 -1.44 59.56 -24.87
C CYS A 31 -2.60 58.87 -24.13
N ASP A 32 -3.07 57.76 -24.71
CA ASP A 32 -3.92 56.78 -24.06
C ASP A 32 -3.34 55.36 -24.24
N SER A 33 -3.60 54.48 -23.28
CA SER A 33 -3.08 53.10 -23.32
C SER A 33 -3.83 52.15 -24.26
N ILE A 34 -4.88 52.62 -24.96
CA ILE A 34 -5.51 51.87 -26.04
C ILE A 34 -4.65 51.99 -27.31
N ALA A 35 -4.30 53.21 -27.70
CA ALA A 35 -3.51 53.51 -28.89
C ALA A 35 -1.99 53.30 -28.68
N LEU A 36 -1.48 53.53 -27.47
CA LEU A 36 -0.06 53.40 -27.15
C LEU A 36 0.14 52.75 -25.78
N GLU A 37 0.53 51.48 -25.76
CA GLU A 37 0.70 50.68 -24.53
C GLU A 37 1.70 51.32 -23.55
N ASP A 38 2.79 51.88 -24.07
CA ASP A 38 3.81 52.63 -23.30
C ASP A 38 3.20 53.75 -22.44
N CYS A 39 2.05 54.29 -22.83
CA CYS A 39 1.35 55.31 -22.04
C CYS A 39 1.05 54.84 -20.61
N ALA A 40 0.78 53.54 -20.43
CA ALA A 40 0.63 52.89 -19.13
C ALA A 40 1.93 52.24 -18.64
N MET A 41 2.74 51.67 -19.54
CA MET A 41 3.87 50.78 -19.22
C MET A 41 5.23 51.48 -19.03
N THR A 42 5.36 52.78 -19.28
CA THR A 42 6.62 53.48 -18.99
C THR A 42 6.91 53.55 -17.48
N LEU A 43 8.19 53.50 -17.10
CA LEU A 43 8.63 53.74 -15.72
C LEU A 43 8.89 55.24 -15.43
N GLY A 44 8.59 56.12 -16.39
CA GLY A 44 8.79 57.56 -16.30
C GLY A 44 10.09 58.04 -16.96
N GLU A 45 10.63 57.28 -17.90
CA GLU A 45 11.74 57.70 -18.73
C GLU A 45 11.39 58.96 -19.55
N VAL A 46 12.32 59.93 -19.56
CA VAL A 46 12.10 61.20 -20.27
C VAL A 46 12.21 60.98 -21.79
N GLY A 47 11.22 61.48 -22.54
CA GLY A 47 11.24 61.48 -24.01
C GLY A 47 10.74 60.21 -24.68
N VAL A 48 10.19 59.25 -23.92
CA VAL A 48 9.60 58.01 -24.45
C VAL A 48 8.15 58.22 -24.94
N LEU A 49 7.41 59.08 -24.26
CA LEU A 49 6.01 59.34 -24.57
C LEU A 49 5.82 60.58 -25.46
N PRO A 50 4.78 60.58 -26.33
CA PRO A 50 4.38 61.77 -27.08
C PRO A 50 3.91 62.89 -26.13
N TYR A 51 4.15 64.15 -26.52
CA TYR A 51 3.81 65.34 -25.73
C TYR A 51 3.07 66.40 -26.55
N VAL A 52 2.42 67.33 -25.85
CA VAL A 52 1.65 68.44 -26.42
C VAL A 52 1.87 69.73 -25.63
N ASP A 53 1.79 70.87 -26.31
CA ASP A 53 1.79 72.21 -25.72
C ASP A 53 0.38 72.59 -25.25
N CYS A 54 0.17 72.71 -23.94
CA CYS A 54 -1.09 73.15 -23.36
C CYS A 54 -1.12 74.68 -23.31
N THR A 55 -1.81 75.27 -24.27
CA THR A 55 -1.91 76.73 -24.46
C THR A 55 -3.14 77.36 -23.79
N SER A 56 -4.18 76.56 -23.58
CA SER A 56 -5.43 76.94 -22.89
C SER A 56 -5.35 76.79 -21.37
N GLU A 57 -4.44 75.95 -20.87
CA GLU A 57 -4.36 75.59 -19.45
C GLU A 57 -2.91 75.33 -19.00
N LEU A 58 -2.60 75.66 -17.74
CA LEU A 58 -1.26 75.54 -17.14
C LEU A 58 -1.08 74.27 -16.29
N THR A 59 -1.82 73.21 -16.62
CA THR A 59 -1.78 71.95 -15.86
C THR A 59 -1.75 70.74 -16.78
N CYS A 60 -0.94 69.75 -16.43
CA CYS A 60 -1.04 68.41 -16.97
C CYS A 60 -1.98 67.58 -16.10
N ALA A 61 -2.68 66.64 -16.73
CA ALA A 61 -3.48 65.64 -16.05
C ALA A 61 -3.04 64.24 -16.44
N MET A 62 -3.33 63.32 -15.53
CA MET A 62 -3.43 61.91 -15.83
C MET A 62 -4.66 61.34 -15.13
N SER A 63 -5.25 60.32 -15.73
CA SER A 63 -6.41 59.62 -15.18
C SER A 63 -6.45 58.18 -15.63
N ILE A 64 -7.25 57.38 -14.92
CA ILE A 64 -7.55 56.01 -15.29
C ILE A 64 -9.06 55.87 -15.37
N VAL A 65 -9.58 55.61 -16.57
CA VAL A 65 -11.01 55.43 -16.83
C VAL A 65 -11.17 54.07 -17.51
N ASP A 66 -12.04 53.22 -16.98
CA ASP A 66 -12.26 51.85 -17.48
C ASP A 66 -10.95 51.06 -17.66
N SER A 67 -10.07 51.12 -16.66
CA SER A 67 -8.72 50.51 -16.66
C SER A 67 -7.72 51.08 -17.69
N ILE A 68 -8.10 52.07 -18.49
CA ILE A 68 -7.24 52.72 -19.48
C ILE A 68 -6.56 53.95 -18.87
N THR A 69 -5.26 54.09 -19.12
CA THR A 69 -4.47 55.24 -18.67
C THR A 69 -4.53 56.34 -19.71
N TYR A 70 -4.91 57.55 -19.28
CA TYR A 70 -4.90 58.76 -20.10
C TYR A 70 -3.92 59.78 -19.52
N ARG A 71 -3.18 60.46 -20.40
CA ARG A 71 -2.28 61.57 -20.09
C ARG A 71 -2.58 62.71 -21.05
N GLY A 72 -2.55 63.96 -20.58
CA GLY A 72 -2.76 65.12 -21.44
C GLY A 72 -2.79 66.44 -20.69
N CYS A 73 -3.33 67.47 -21.34
CA CYS A 73 -3.65 68.76 -20.71
C CYS A 73 -4.83 68.60 -19.74
N GLY A 74 -4.90 69.45 -18.72
CA GLY A 74 -5.82 69.34 -17.58
C GLY A 74 -7.28 69.08 -17.94
N GLY A 75 -7.86 69.93 -18.78
CA GLY A 75 -9.27 69.93 -19.18
C GLY A 75 -9.58 68.99 -20.33
N ASP A 76 -8.56 68.63 -21.12
CA ASP A 76 -8.71 67.74 -22.29
C ASP A 76 -8.58 66.25 -21.90
N THR A 77 -8.05 65.96 -20.72
CA THR A 77 -7.86 64.58 -20.25
C THR A 77 -9.18 64.02 -19.69
N PRO A 78 -9.66 62.85 -20.16
CA PRO A 78 -10.91 62.24 -19.69
C PRO A 78 -10.87 61.96 -18.18
N THR A 79 -11.82 62.50 -17.41
CA THR A 79 -11.84 62.31 -15.93
C THR A 79 -13.18 61.87 -15.36
N THR A 80 -14.21 61.80 -16.20
CA THR A 80 -15.53 61.30 -15.79
C THR A 80 -15.45 59.79 -15.60
N GLY A 81 -15.87 59.29 -14.43
CA GLY A 81 -15.80 57.86 -14.10
C GLY A 81 -14.38 57.35 -13.79
N ALA A 82 -13.41 58.24 -13.59
CA ALA A 82 -12.04 57.82 -13.34
C ALA A 82 -11.86 57.15 -11.96
N THR A 83 -11.21 55.99 -11.93
CA THR A 83 -10.82 55.29 -10.69
C THR A 83 -9.59 55.95 -10.04
N TYR A 84 -8.75 56.61 -10.85
CA TYR A 84 -7.63 57.42 -10.38
C TYR A 84 -7.48 58.69 -11.22
N LYS A 85 -7.08 59.81 -10.57
CA LYS A 85 -6.80 61.08 -11.24
C LYS A 85 -5.71 61.86 -10.50
N LYS A 86 -4.79 62.46 -11.24
CA LYS A 86 -3.80 63.41 -10.72
C LYS A 86 -3.59 64.59 -11.66
N ILE A 87 -3.47 65.78 -11.09
CA ILE A 87 -3.17 67.03 -11.81
C ILE A 87 -1.85 67.59 -11.27
N CYS A 88 -1.04 68.17 -12.13
CA CYS A 88 0.22 68.83 -11.77
C CYS A 88 0.52 70.01 -12.70
N SER A 89 1.42 70.91 -12.29
CA SER A 89 1.62 72.23 -12.91
C SER A 89 3.06 72.53 -13.34
N SER A 90 3.90 71.51 -13.50
CA SER A 90 5.25 71.63 -14.07
C SER A 90 5.38 70.87 -15.40
N ASN A 91 6.29 71.30 -16.27
CA ASN A 91 6.50 70.65 -17.57
C ASN A 91 6.74 69.14 -17.39
N LEU A 92 6.04 68.34 -18.20
CA LEU A 92 6.11 66.88 -18.27
C LEU A 92 5.89 66.19 -16.91
N CYS A 93 5.16 66.82 -15.99
CA CYS A 93 4.97 66.30 -14.63
C CYS A 93 4.10 65.03 -14.56
N ASN A 94 3.36 64.73 -15.62
CA ASN A 94 2.58 63.51 -15.77
C ASN A 94 3.40 62.37 -16.38
N ALA A 95 4.70 62.25 -16.07
CA ALA A 95 5.59 61.18 -16.56
C ALA A 95 5.51 59.85 -15.80
N GLY A 96 5.22 59.90 -14.50
CA GLY A 96 5.42 58.75 -13.61
C GLY A 96 4.49 57.55 -13.84
N VAL A 97 4.72 56.49 -13.06
CA VAL A 97 3.80 55.34 -12.95
C VAL A 97 2.59 55.74 -12.12
N TYR A 98 1.41 55.49 -12.66
CA TYR A 98 0.15 55.85 -12.01
C TYR A 98 -0.88 54.71 -12.12
N PRO A 99 -1.67 54.46 -11.05
CA PRO A 99 -1.53 55.10 -9.74
C PRO A 99 -0.23 54.65 -9.05
N PRO A 100 0.22 55.35 -7.98
CA PRO A 100 1.32 54.88 -7.16
C PRO A 100 1.03 53.47 -6.66
N GLY A 101 2.00 52.55 -6.80
CA GLY A 101 1.84 51.16 -6.39
C GLY A 101 1.27 50.23 -7.46
N ARG A 102 0.99 50.71 -8.69
CA ARG A 102 0.59 49.86 -9.82
C ARG A 102 1.53 48.66 -9.97
N LEU A 103 0.93 47.47 -10.05
CA LEU A 103 1.65 46.20 -10.25
C LEU A 103 2.52 46.28 -11.51
N LYS A 104 3.74 45.76 -11.40
CA LYS A 104 4.71 45.66 -12.49
C LYS A 104 5.08 44.21 -12.69
N CYS A 105 5.01 43.73 -13.93
CA CYS A 105 5.33 42.36 -14.30
C CYS A 105 6.40 42.34 -15.39
N HIS A 106 7.06 41.20 -15.57
CA HIS A 106 7.80 40.92 -16.78
C HIS A 106 6.82 40.59 -17.91
N HIS A 107 7.11 41.10 -19.11
CA HIS A 107 6.27 40.95 -20.29
C HIS A 107 7.13 40.43 -21.43
N CYS A 108 6.69 39.36 -22.08
CA CYS A 108 7.35 38.78 -23.26
C CYS A 108 6.39 37.76 -23.92
N ALA A 109 6.77 37.28 -25.11
CA ALA A 109 6.11 36.15 -25.76
C ALA A 109 7.15 35.26 -26.47
N GLY A 110 6.87 33.95 -26.53
CA GLY A 110 7.67 32.97 -27.27
C GLY A 110 8.96 32.53 -26.57
N ASP A 111 10.00 32.29 -27.36
CA ASP A 111 11.31 31.80 -26.90
C ASP A 111 11.99 32.75 -25.90
N SER A 112 11.80 34.05 -26.10
CA SER A 112 12.31 35.12 -25.23
C SER A 112 11.81 35.04 -23.78
N CYS A 113 10.70 34.34 -23.52
CA CYS A 113 10.15 34.15 -22.19
C CYS A 113 10.67 32.94 -21.42
N VAL A 114 11.33 32.00 -22.11
CA VAL A 114 11.79 30.75 -21.51
C VAL A 114 12.88 31.01 -20.49
N ALA A 115 13.81 31.90 -20.84
CA ALA A 115 14.87 32.34 -19.95
C ALA A 115 14.35 33.24 -18.82
N GLU A 116 15.19 33.47 -17.82
CA GLU A 116 14.97 34.52 -16.82
C GLU A 116 14.84 35.88 -17.53
N PRO A 117 13.81 36.69 -17.24
CA PRO A 117 13.59 37.95 -17.91
C PRO A 117 14.78 38.91 -17.76
N ALA A 118 15.23 39.51 -18.86
CA ALA A 118 16.22 40.58 -18.82
C ALA A 118 15.55 41.93 -18.54
N GLY A 119 16.03 42.66 -17.55
CA GLY A 119 15.60 44.05 -17.28
C GLY A 119 14.59 44.18 -16.15
N LYS A 120 14.00 45.39 -16.01
CA LYS A 120 13.04 45.70 -14.94
C LYS A 120 11.62 45.35 -15.36
N PRO A 121 10.74 44.92 -14.44
CA PRO A 121 9.32 44.72 -14.74
C PRO A 121 8.63 46.06 -15.06
N HIS A 122 7.66 46.02 -15.96
CA HIS A 122 6.89 47.18 -16.41
C HIS A 122 5.47 47.15 -15.84
N PRO A 123 4.85 48.31 -15.54
CA PRO A 123 3.46 48.38 -15.12
C PRO A 123 2.52 47.64 -16.08
N CYS A 124 1.49 46.97 -15.56
CA CYS A 124 0.43 46.38 -16.39
C CYS A 124 -0.25 47.43 -17.26
N ARG A 125 -0.66 47.11 -18.49
CA ARG A 125 -1.30 48.05 -19.43
C ARG A 125 -2.68 48.47 -18.94
N HIS A 126 -3.48 47.52 -18.46
CA HIS A 126 -4.72 47.76 -17.74
C HIS A 126 -4.44 47.89 -16.24
N HIS A 127 -5.19 48.77 -15.56
CA HIS A 127 -5.06 48.94 -14.11
C HIS A 127 -6.22 48.29 -13.38
N HIS A 128 -5.93 47.22 -12.64
CA HIS A 128 -6.83 46.56 -11.71
C HIS A 128 -6.15 46.49 -10.33
N GLU A 129 -6.91 46.70 -9.25
CA GLU A 129 -6.36 46.69 -7.88
C GLU A 129 -5.89 45.29 -7.45
N GLU A 130 -6.53 44.24 -7.97
CA GLU A 130 -6.26 42.83 -7.71
C GLU A 130 -5.68 42.13 -8.95
N ASP A 131 -4.84 42.82 -9.72
CA ASP A 131 -4.15 42.22 -10.87
C ASP A 131 -3.05 41.25 -10.41
N GLU A 132 -2.66 40.35 -11.30
CA GLU A 132 -1.64 39.33 -11.04
C GLU A 132 -0.67 39.27 -12.21
N CYS A 133 0.62 39.07 -11.93
CA CYS A 133 1.57 38.64 -12.94
C CYS A 133 1.35 37.16 -13.23
N TYR A 134 1.56 36.75 -14.49
CA TYR A 134 1.54 35.34 -14.87
C TYR A 134 2.82 34.90 -15.58
N THR A 135 3.10 33.60 -15.49
CA THR A 135 4.02 32.86 -16.38
C THR A 135 3.31 31.62 -16.88
N GLU A 136 3.07 31.54 -18.18
CA GLU A 136 2.50 30.37 -18.84
C GLU A 136 3.60 29.67 -19.63
N VAL A 137 3.73 28.36 -19.44
CA VAL A 137 4.78 27.55 -20.09
C VAL A 137 4.11 26.52 -20.99
N LEU A 138 4.27 26.69 -22.31
CA LEU A 138 3.73 25.73 -23.30
C LEU A 138 4.73 24.62 -23.60
N SER A 139 6.03 24.97 -23.66
CA SER A 139 7.13 24.03 -23.89
C SER A 139 8.46 24.61 -23.41
N SER A 140 9.54 23.84 -23.55
CA SER A 140 10.91 24.33 -23.31
C SER A 140 11.38 25.44 -24.25
N GLN A 141 10.63 25.73 -25.30
CA GLN A 141 10.95 26.74 -26.32
C GLN A 141 9.89 27.83 -26.42
N GLU A 142 8.80 27.74 -25.66
CA GLU A 142 7.67 28.65 -25.79
C GLU A 142 7.02 28.91 -24.42
N ALA A 143 7.07 30.18 -23.99
CA ALA A 143 6.42 30.66 -22.78
C ALA A 143 5.85 32.07 -22.99
N TYR A 144 4.98 32.49 -22.08
CA TYR A 144 4.35 33.81 -22.07
C TYR A 144 4.41 34.40 -20.66
N ARG A 145 4.62 35.72 -20.58
CA ARG A 145 4.60 36.46 -19.32
C ARG A 145 3.86 37.76 -19.51
N GLY A 146 3.10 38.18 -18.50
CA GLY A 146 2.46 39.48 -18.49
C GLY A 146 1.58 39.66 -17.27
N CYS A 147 0.62 40.57 -17.38
CA CYS A 147 -0.42 40.74 -16.36
C CYS A 147 -1.70 40.03 -16.77
N ARG A 148 -2.43 39.48 -15.81
CA ARG A 148 -3.67 38.74 -16.02
C ARG A 148 -4.72 39.60 -16.73
N SER A 149 -4.77 40.90 -16.40
CA SER A 149 -5.66 41.87 -17.05
C SER A 149 -5.30 42.21 -18.51
N ASP A 150 -4.06 41.92 -18.93
CA ASP A 150 -3.52 42.26 -20.25
C ASP A 150 -3.57 41.08 -21.24
N THR A 151 -4.29 40.02 -20.90
CA THR A 151 -4.28 38.75 -21.64
C THR A 151 -5.02 38.85 -22.97
N ASN A 152 -4.27 38.93 -24.07
CA ASN A 152 -4.78 38.80 -25.45
C ASN A 152 -4.64 37.35 -25.99
N HIS A 153 -4.29 36.42 -25.09
CA HIS A 153 -3.98 35.01 -25.36
C HIS A 153 -4.85 34.12 -24.45
N THR A 154 -5.26 32.96 -24.96
CA THR A 154 -6.07 32.01 -24.19
C THR A 154 -5.15 31.15 -23.35
N ILE A 155 -5.09 31.43 -22.06
CA ILE A 155 -4.26 30.70 -21.10
C ILE A 155 -4.68 29.22 -21.07
N ALA A 156 -3.75 28.32 -21.38
CA ALA A 156 -3.96 26.87 -21.32
C ALA A 156 -3.19 26.22 -20.15
N GLY A 157 -3.89 25.38 -19.38
CA GLY A 157 -3.34 24.36 -18.49
C GLY A 157 -2.45 24.81 -17.33
N ALA A 158 -1.17 25.10 -17.60
CA ALA A 158 -0.12 25.24 -16.59
C ALA A 158 0.38 26.70 -16.55
N THR A 159 -0.11 27.47 -15.57
CA THR A 159 0.20 28.89 -15.43
C THR A 159 0.40 29.26 -13.97
N GLU A 160 1.55 29.84 -13.68
CA GLU A 160 1.88 30.37 -12.36
C GLU A 160 1.42 31.83 -12.25
N TYR A 161 0.76 32.17 -11.15
CA TYR A 161 0.29 33.52 -10.83
C TYR A 161 0.96 34.05 -9.57
N CYS A 162 1.17 35.36 -9.51
CA CYS A 162 1.71 36.03 -8.33
C CYS A 162 1.36 37.52 -8.32
N ASP A 163 1.31 38.14 -7.14
CA ASP A 163 0.73 39.48 -6.90
C ASP A 163 1.76 40.53 -6.45
N ILE A 164 3.06 40.23 -6.58
CA ILE A 164 4.17 41.11 -6.18
C ILE A 164 4.91 41.64 -7.42
N ASN A 165 5.43 42.87 -7.35
CA ASN A 165 6.20 43.46 -8.45
C ASN A 165 7.36 42.54 -8.91
N GLY A 166 7.33 42.13 -10.18
CA GLY A 166 8.38 41.32 -10.82
C GLY A 166 8.43 39.86 -10.38
N CYS A 167 7.41 39.35 -9.68
CA CYS A 167 7.41 37.97 -9.17
C CYS A 167 7.40 36.88 -10.25
N ASN A 168 7.06 37.24 -11.49
CA ASN A 168 7.13 36.35 -12.64
C ASN A 168 8.52 36.39 -13.29
N ASP A 169 9.59 36.23 -12.49
CA ASP A 169 10.99 36.29 -12.91
C ASP A 169 11.66 34.90 -13.04
N LEU A 170 11.05 33.84 -12.49
CA LEU A 170 11.60 32.49 -12.55
C LEU A 170 11.72 31.95 -13.97
N LYS A 171 12.76 31.16 -14.26
CA LYS A 171 12.95 30.51 -15.56
C LYS A 171 11.77 29.59 -15.90
N ALA A 172 11.23 29.69 -17.12
CA ALA A 172 10.01 28.97 -17.51
C ALA A 172 10.28 27.47 -17.76
N ALA A 173 11.46 27.14 -18.28
CA ALA A 173 11.91 25.76 -18.45
C ALA A 173 13.38 25.60 -18.08
N SER A 174 13.71 24.54 -17.36
CA SER A 174 15.06 24.15 -17.00
C SER A 174 15.37 22.75 -17.50
N SER A 175 16.67 22.43 -17.57
CA SER A 175 17.15 21.07 -17.81
C SER A 175 17.54 20.49 -16.46
N LEU A 176 17.01 19.33 -16.11
CA LEU A 176 17.41 18.56 -14.94
C LEU A 176 18.27 17.38 -15.38
N ARG A 177 19.46 17.25 -14.81
CA ARG A 177 20.38 16.14 -15.06
C ARG A 177 20.33 15.15 -13.90
N CYS A 178 20.20 13.87 -14.21
CA CYS A 178 20.17 12.82 -13.19
C CYS A 178 21.23 11.75 -13.50
N ALA A 179 21.68 11.08 -12.44
CA ALA A 179 22.47 9.87 -12.58
C ALA A 179 21.56 8.73 -13.05
N ARG A 180 21.99 8.00 -14.08
CA ARG A 180 21.33 6.86 -14.70
C ARG A 180 22.20 5.61 -14.55
N CYS A 181 21.66 4.59 -13.92
CA CYS A 181 22.30 3.28 -13.83
C CYS A 181 21.29 2.21 -13.40
N ASP A 182 21.56 0.95 -13.78
CA ASP A 182 20.91 -0.23 -13.20
C ASP A 182 22.00 -1.19 -12.68
N SER A 183 21.91 -1.52 -11.40
CA SER A 183 22.82 -2.48 -10.76
C SER A 183 22.78 -3.91 -11.34
N GLN A 184 21.77 -4.25 -12.16
CA GLN A 184 21.74 -5.51 -12.89
C GLN A 184 22.60 -5.47 -14.17
N GLU A 185 22.75 -4.30 -14.77
CA GLU A 185 23.51 -4.11 -16.02
C GLU A 185 24.98 -3.77 -15.75
N GLY A 186 25.27 -3.13 -14.61
CA GLY A 186 26.61 -2.68 -14.26
C GLY A 186 26.86 -2.55 -12.75
N ARG A 187 28.15 -2.39 -12.41
CA ARG A 187 28.60 -2.13 -11.02
C ARG A 187 28.61 -0.64 -10.74
N GLY A 188 28.59 -0.26 -9.46
CA GLY A 188 28.76 1.13 -9.00
C GLY A 188 27.46 1.92 -8.83
N CYS A 189 26.31 1.36 -9.18
CA CYS A 189 25.01 2.04 -9.01
C CYS A 189 24.55 2.14 -7.53
N LYS A 190 25.15 1.35 -6.65
CA LYS A 190 24.77 1.23 -5.23
C LYS A 190 25.60 2.13 -4.32
N MET A 191 26.92 1.88 -4.30
CA MET A 191 27.87 2.57 -3.45
C MET A 191 29.22 2.71 -4.13
N ASP A 192 29.99 3.72 -3.72
CA ASP A 192 31.41 3.87 -4.03
C ASP A 192 32.22 3.82 -2.72
N LEU A 193 33.00 2.75 -2.53
CA LEU A 193 33.79 2.53 -1.32
C LEU A 193 34.97 3.50 -1.15
N PHE A 194 35.36 4.24 -2.20
CA PHE A 194 36.50 5.15 -2.15
C PHE A 194 36.17 6.52 -1.52
N HIS A 195 34.89 6.82 -1.30
CA HIS A 195 34.42 8.14 -0.81
C HIS A 195 33.88 8.16 0.64
N ILE A 196 34.02 7.06 1.39
CA ILE A 196 33.40 6.91 2.73
C ILE A 196 33.98 7.88 3.78
N ASN A 197 35.22 8.33 3.62
CA ASN A 197 35.91 9.15 4.63
C ASN A 197 35.53 10.64 4.63
N GLY A 198 34.71 11.11 3.68
CA GLY A 198 34.38 12.53 3.48
C GLY A 198 33.05 13.01 4.06
N GLY A 199 32.27 12.14 4.72
CA GLY A 199 30.95 12.49 5.30
C GLY A 199 29.79 12.57 4.30
N LYS A 200 30.06 12.48 2.98
CA LYS A 200 29.07 12.28 1.92
C LYS A 200 29.57 11.21 0.95
N CYS A 201 28.75 10.21 0.68
CA CYS A 201 29.04 9.17 -0.30
C CYS A 201 28.16 9.38 -1.53
N ASN A 202 28.81 9.55 -2.69
CA ASN A 202 28.17 9.64 -3.99
C ASN A 202 28.71 8.53 -4.90
N ILE A 203 27.87 7.99 -5.77
CA ILE A 203 28.32 7.07 -6.82
C ILE A 203 29.13 7.81 -7.88
N SER A 204 30.13 7.13 -8.46
CA SER A 204 31.02 7.69 -9.49
C SER A 204 30.91 7.01 -10.85
N LEU A 205 30.26 5.84 -10.91
CA LEU A 205 30.04 5.07 -12.14
C LEU A 205 28.55 5.10 -12.49
N TYR A 206 28.17 5.99 -13.39
CA TYR A 206 26.81 6.17 -13.89
C TYR A 206 26.84 6.83 -15.28
N ASP A 207 25.80 6.60 -16.06
CA ASP A 207 25.49 7.39 -17.25
C ASP A 207 24.62 8.58 -16.86
N GLN A 208 24.52 9.60 -17.69
CA GLN A 208 23.66 10.75 -17.41
C GLN A 208 22.40 10.69 -18.26
N CYS A 209 21.24 10.96 -17.66
CA CYS A 209 20.02 11.31 -18.39
C CYS A 209 19.68 12.78 -18.12
N GLU A 210 18.99 13.41 -19.07
CA GLU A 210 18.58 14.81 -18.99
C GLU A 210 17.09 14.90 -19.35
N MET A 211 16.34 15.69 -18.59
CA MET A 211 14.93 15.95 -18.83
C MET A 211 14.63 17.44 -18.75
N GLU A 212 13.57 17.86 -19.44
CA GLU A 212 13.06 19.21 -19.35
C GLU A 212 12.07 19.30 -18.19
N VAL A 213 12.30 20.25 -17.28
CA VAL A 213 11.43 20.57 -16.17
C VAL A 213 10.77 21.91 -16.46
N LEU A 214 9.44 21.90 -16.56
CA LEU A 214 8.65 23.11 -16.77
C LEU A 214 8.27 23.69 -15.41
N LEU A 215 8.22 25.03 -15.30
CA LEU A 215 7.95 25.73 -14.03
C LEU A 215 6.66 25.26 -13.34
N ALA A 216 5.66 24.84 -14.12
CA ALA A 216 4.37 24.31 -13.65
C ALA A 216 4.14 22.84 -14.06
N GLY A 217 5.21 22.11 -14.41
CA GLY A 217 5.15 20.70 -14.78
C GLY A 217 5.19 19.78 -13.57
N GLU A 218 4.16 18.96 -13.37
CA GLU A 218 4.18 17.90 -12.36
C GLU A 218 4.91 16.65 -12.90
N GLY A 219 5.73 16.01 -12.06
CA GLY A 219 6.23 14.64 -12.29
C GLY A 219 7.58 14.51 -13.01
N GLN A 220 8.38 15.57 -13.10
CA GLN A 220 9.72 15.54 -13.71
C GLN A 220 10.80 15.69 -12.64
N SER A 221 11.27 14.54 -12.13
CA SER A 221 12.27 14.46 -11.07
C SER A 221 13.34 13.40 -11.39
N CYS A 222 14.46 13.44 -10.67
CA CYS A 222 15.38 12.32 -10.61
C CYS A 222 14.85 11.28 -9.62
N PHE A 223 15.00 9.99 -9.93
CA PHE A 223 14.58 8.91 -9.04
C PHE A 223 15.74 8.00 -8.61
N THR A 224 15.55 7.37 -7.44
CA THR A 224 16.31 6.21 -6.97
C THR A 224 15.31 5.14 -6.54
N TYR A 225 15.29 4.02 -7.26
CA TYR A 225 14.57 2.82 -6.89
C TYR A 225 15.50 1.84 -6.17
N ARG A 226 15.02 1.26 -5.07
CA ARG A 226 15.72 0.19 -4.35
C ARG A 226 14.74 -0.91 -4.02
N ARG A 227 15.09 -2.15 -4.35
CA ARG A 227 14.41 -3.34 -3.84
C ARG A 227 15.43 -4.46 -3.69
N LEU A 228 15.66 -4.90 -2.45
CA LEU A 228 16.61 -5.95 -2.13
C LEU A 228 18.01 -5.64 -2.69
N ASN A 229 18.56 -6.52 -3.54
CA ASN A 229 19.86 -6.32 -4.17
C ASN A 229 19.79 -5.58 -5.51
N ARG A 230 18.67 -4.97 -5.89
CA ARG A 230 18.59 -4.14 -7.09
C ARG A 230 18.43 -2.67 -6.71
N VAL A 231 19.25 -1.84 -7.33
CA VAL A 231 19.16 -0.38 -7.29
C VAL A 231 19.14 0.14 -8.71
N VAL A 232 18.20 1.02 -9.00
CA VAL A 232 18.07 1.68 -10.30
C VAL A 232 17.95 3.18 -10.05
N ARG A 233 18.61 3.98 -10.89
CA ARG A 233 18.57 5.44 -10.82
C ARG A 233 18.32 5.99 -12.21
N GLY A 234 17.64 7.12 -12.29
CA GLY A 234 17.45 7.78 -13.56
C GLY A 234 16.48 8.94 -13.51
N CYS A 235 15.96 9.25 -14.68
CA CYS A 235 14.99 10.27 -14.96
C CYS A 235 13.60 9.64 -14.91
N THR A 236 12.63 10.24 -14.20
CA THR A 236 11.24 9.72 -14.12
C THR A 236 10.58 9.54 -15.49
N THR A 237 11.00 10.29 -16.51
CA THR A 237 10.58 10.12 -17.92
C THR A 237 11.09 8.82 -18.58
N GLU A 238 12.11 8.18 -18.00
CA GLU A 238 12.75 6.95 -18.50
C GLU A 238 12.56 5.77 -17.54
N LEU A 239 11.49 5.78 -16.73
CA LEU A 239 11.24 4.71 -15.76
C LEU A 239 11.11 3.34 -16.45
N PRO A 240 11.91 2.33 -16.06
CA PRO A 240 11.77 0.97 -16.59
C PRO A 240 10.39 0.37 -16.32
N ALA A 241 9.82 -0.33 -17.30
CA ALA A 241 8.46 -0.88 -17.23
C ALA A 241 8.25 -1.98 -16.18
N ASP A 242 9.34 -2.58 -15.70
CA ASP A 242 9.35 -3.63 -14.67
C ASP A 242 9.43 -3.07 -13.24
N ILE A 243 9.59 -1.76 -13.09
CA ILE A 243 9.51 -1.07 -11.81
C ILE A 243 8.05 -0.68 -11.56
N ASP A 244 7.39 -1.44 -10.70
CA ASP A 244 6.02 -1.16 -10.25
C ASP A 244 6.01 0.01 -9.26
N LEU A 245 5.12 0.98 -9.47
CA LEU A 245 5.02 2.25 -8.74
C LEU A 245 4.33 2.09 -7.37
N ASP A 246 4.47 0.95 -6.71
CA ASP A 246 4.03 0.83 -5.33
C ASP A 246 4.98 1.70 -4.48
N GLY A 247 4.61 2.97 -4.30
CA GLY A 247 5.46 4.14 -4.07
C GLY A 247 6.36 4.13 -2.82
N SER A 248 6.43 3.02 -2.09
CA SER A 248 7.33 2.82 -0.95
C SER A 248 8.80 2.59 -1.34
N GLN A 249 9.11 2.27 -2.61
CA GLN A 249 10.45 1.83 -3.05
C GLN A 249 11.19 2.84 -3.95
N ILE A 250 10.56 3.99 -4.27
CA ILE A 250 11.14 5.04 -5.11
C ILE A 250 11.32 6.31 -4.28
N VAL A 251 12.51 6.91 -4.36
CA VAL A 251 12.82 8.21 -3.77
C VAL A 251 13.11 9.19 -4.89
N GLU A 252 12.37 10.30 -4.91
CA GLU A 252 12.49 11.35 -5.92
C GLU A 252 13.17 12.61 -5.37
N CYS A 253 13.81 13.39 -6.25
CA CYS A 253 14.43 14.66 -5.93
C CYS A 253 14.60 15.57 -7.16
N ASP A 254 14.63 16.90 -6.92
CA ASP A 254 14.40 17.91 -7.97
C ASP A 254 15.61 18.81 -8.24
N SER A 255 16.84 18.31 -8.04
CA SER A 255 18.07 19.07 -8.32
C SER A 255 19.10 18.24 -9.08
N ASP A 256 19.99 18.91 -9.81
CA ASP A 256 20.98 18.23 -10.65
C ASP A 256 21.78 17.19 -9.86
N ASN A 257 21.74 15.95 -10.34
CA ASN A 257 22.43 14.80 -9.80
C ASN A 257 22.14 14.57 -8.30
N CYS A 258 20.96 14.97 -7.83
CA CYS A 258 20.52 14.76 -6.45
C CYS A 258 20.41 13.28 -6.07
N ASN A 259 20.22 12.42 -7.06
CA ASN A 259 20.15 10.98 -6.92
C ASN A 259 21.53 10.31 -6.93
N LEU A 260 22.63 11.02 -6.65
CA LEU A 260 23.97 10.41 -6.53
C LEU A 260 24.24 9.72 -5.18
N GLY A 261 23.44 10.00 -4.15
CA GLY A 261 23.68 9.51 -2.80
C GLY A 261 23.77 7.99 -2.73
N CYS A 262 24.82 7.47 -2.10
CA CYS A 262 25.01 6.04 -1.91
C CYS A 262 23.89 5.41 -1.09
N THR A 263 23.59 4.13 -1.35
CA THR A 263 22.76 3.35 -0.43
C THR A 263 23.47 3.14 0.91
N ALA A 264 22.71 2.99 2.00
CA ALA A 264 23.29 2.63 3.28
C ALA A 264 24.03 1.28 3.20
N GLN A 265 25.15 1.16 3.90
CA GLN A 265 25.85 -0.12 4.02
C GLN A 265 24.99 -1.11 4.79
N GLN A 266 24.69 -2.25 4.16
CA GLN A 266 23.92 -3.31 4.80
C GLN A 266 24.75 -4.03 5.86
N ARG A 267 24.11 -4.47 6.94
CA ARG A 267 24.70 -5.34 7.96
C ARG A 267 23.99 -6.69 7.94
N CYS A 268 24.74 -7.77 7.68
CA CYS A 268 24.19 -9.10 7.49
C CYS A 268 24.88 -10.12 8.40
N LEU A 269 24.17 -11.20 8.70
CA LEU A 269 24.82 -12.40 9.22
C LEU A 269 25.63 -13.04 8.10
N THR A 270 26.88 -13.37 8.37
CA THR A 270 27.76 -14.10 7.45
C THR A 270 28.26 -15.37 8.12
N CYS A 271 27.77 -16.52 7.68
CA CYS A 271 28.12 -17.82 8.28
C CYS A 271 27.82 -18.98 7.33
N ASP A 272 28.44 -20.13 7.62
CA ASP A 272 28.19 -21.41 6.96
C ASP A 272 28.01 -22.49 8.03
N SER A 273 26.88 -23.20 8.02
CA SER A 273 26.56 -24.25 8.99
C SER A 273 27.50 -25.45 8.96
N ALA A 274 28.23 -25.66 7.87
CA ALA A 274 29.28 -26.68 7.78
C ALA A 274 30.48 -26.38 8.69
N SER A 275 30.69 -25.10 9.03
CA SER A 275 31.79 -24.63 9.89
C SER A 275 31.33 -24.08 11.23
N ASN A 276 30.10 -23.57 11.31
CA ASN A 276 29.49 -23.00 12.50
C ASN A 276 28.02 -23.42 12.61
N GLU A 277 27.74 -24.41 13.44
CA GLU A 277 26.40 -24.97 13.65
C GLU A 277 25.36 -23.92 14.05
N LEU A 278 25.77 -22.83 14.73
CA LEU A 278 24.88 -21.73 15.10
C LEU A 278 24.22 -21.06 13.88
N CYS A 279 24.85 -21.13 12.70
CA CYS A 279 24.28 -20.58 11.46
C CYS A 279 22.92 -21.21 11.11
N LEU A 280 22.73 -22.48 11.49
CA LEU A 280 21.51 -23.25 11.32
C LEU A 280 20.65 -23.22 12.60
N SER A 281 21.23 -23.57 13.75
CA SER A 281 20.48 -23.86 14.98
C SER A 281 20.02 -22.62 15.75
N ASN A 282 20.80 -21.53 15.71
CA ASN A 282 20.49 -20.30 16.43
C ASN A 282 21.16 -19.09 15.75
N ALA A 283 20.62 -18.71 14.58
CA ALA A 283 21.23 -17.67 13.74
C ALA A 283 21.33 -16.30 14.44
N THR A 284 20.45 -15.99 15.40
CA THR A 284 20.50 -14.73 16.17
C THR A 284 21.71 -14.64 17.11
N ALA A 285 22.36 -15.77 17.42
CA ALA A 285 23.63 -15.79 18.15
C ALA A 285 24.84 -15.47 17.27
N VAL A 286 24.68 -15.45 15.94
CA VAL A 286 25.73 -15.03 15.01
C VAL A 286 25.77 -13.51 14.96
N ALA A 287 26.96 -12.92 15.12
CA ALA A 287 27.11 -11.47 15.03
C ALA A 287 26.96 -11.00 13.58
N SER A 288 26.17 -9.94 13.36
CA SER A 288 26.10 -9.26 12.06
C SER A 288 27.36 -8.46 11.80
N SER A 289 27.83 -8.44 10.55
CA SER A 289 28.94 -7.61 10.08
C SER A 289 28.48 -6.69 8.96
N VAL A 290 29.18 -5.56 8.79
CA VAL A 290 29.00 -4.67 7.65
C VAL A 290 29.42 -5.41 6.37
N CYS A 291 28.58 -5.36 5.34
CA CYS A 291 28.92 -5.94 4.05
C CYS A 291 30.13 -5.24 3.43
N GLY A 292 31.18 -6.01 3.14
CA GLY A 292 32.45 -5.46 2.63
C GLY A 292 32.43 -5.05 1.15
N SER A 293 31.42 -5.47 0.39
CA SER A 293 31.28 -5.15 -1.04
C SER A 293 30.38 -3.94 -1.25
N ALA A 294 30.80 -3.03 -2.13
CA ALA A 294 30.00 -1.89 -2.60
C ALA A 294 28.69 -2.33 -3.28
N GLU A 295 28.68 -3.55 -3.81
CA GLU A 295 27.57 -4.11 -4.57
C GLU A 295 26.55 -4.85 -3.71
N SER A 296 26.78 -4.96 -2.40
CA SER A 296 25.90 -5.68 -1.49
C SER A 296 24.94 -4.72 -0.79
N SER A 297 23.71 -4.62 -1.28
CA SER A 297 22.65 -3.77 -0.69
C SER A 297 21.58 -4.54 0.08
N SER A 298 21.76 -5.86 0.22
CA SER A 298 20.84 -6.78 0.91
C SER A 298 21.59 -7.92 1.58
N CYS A 299 20.89 -8.74 2.33
CA CYS A 299 21.35 -9.99 2.91
C CYS A 299 20.63 -11.18 2.28
N PHE A 300 21.26 -12.35 2.27
CA PHE A 300 20.62 -13.61 1.88
C PHE A 300 20.77 -14.68 2.96
N ALA A 301 19.87 -15.65 2.94
CA ALA A 301 20.03 -16.93 3.60
C ALA A 301 19.56 -18.04 2.66
N CYS A 302 20.38 -19.06 2.50
CA CYS A 302 20.19 -20.14 1.54
C CYS A 302 20.45 -21.49 2.21
N GLU A 303 19.63 -22.47 1.88
CA GLU A 303 19.88 -23.88 2.18
C GLU A 303 20.29 -24.62 0.91
N TYR A 304 21.31 -25.46 1.02
CA TYR A 304 21.90 -26.24 -0.06
C TYR A 304 21.40 -27.69 -0.04
N ALA A 305 21.69 -28.43 -1.11
CA ALA A 305 21.24 -29.83 -1.26
C ALA A 305 21.77 -30.77 -0.17
N ASP A 306 22.87 -30.41 0.49
CA ASP A 306 23.44 -31.12 1.64
C ASP A 306 22.84 -30.67 2.99
N TRP A 307 21.76 -29.87 2.96
CA TRP A 307 21.09 -29.28 4.11
C TRP A 307 21.95 -28.27 4.89
N SER A 308 23.11 -27.88 4.36
CA SER A 308 23.86 -26.77 4.93
C SER A 308 23.14 -25.45 4.68
N VAL A 309 23.21 -24.54 5.65
CA VAL A 309 22.70 -23.18 5.54
C VAL A 309 23.87 -22.22 5.47
N ARG A 310 23.86 -21.37 4.44
CA ARG A 310 24.77 -20.23 4.33
C ARG A 310 24.01 -18.93 4.35
N ARG A 311 24.55 -17.98 5.09
CA ARG A 311 24.02 -16.62 5.23
C ARG A 311 25.12 -15.65 4.79
N GLY A 312 24.75 -14.58 4.10
CA GLY A 312 25.73 -13.60 3.63
C GLY A 312 25.13 -12.33 3.06
N CYS A 313 25.99 -11.55 2.42
CA CYS A 313 25.69 -10.26 1.81
C CYS A 313 25.44 -10.37 0.30
N GLY A 314 24.50 -9.57 -0.22
CA GLY A 314 24.22 -9.41 -1.64
C GLY A 314 23.14 -10.34 -2.20
N ALA A 315 23.25 -10.63 -3.50
CA ALA A 315 22.41 -11.58 -4.20
C ALA A 315 22.64 -13.01 -3.70
N PRO A 316 21.58 -13.84 -3.55
CA PRO A 316 21.74 -15.24 -3.25
C PRO A 316 22.52 -15.96 -4.36
N PRO A 317 23.38 -16.93 -4.03
CA PRO A 317 24.03 -17.81 -5.00
C PRO A 317 23.00 -18.58 -5.83
N SER A 318 23.30 -18.80 -7.12
CA SER A 318 22.39 -19.45 -8.08
C SER A 318 22.28 -20.97 -7.93
N ASP A 319 23.19 -21.58 -7.18
CA ASP A 319 23.31 -23.03 -6.97
C ASP A 319 22.53 -23.53 -5.74
N ALA A 320 21.95 -22.63 -4.95
CA ALA A 320 21.16 -22.99 -3.80
C ALA A 320 19.68 -23.25 -4.17
N PRO A 321 19.13 -24.43 -3.85
CA PRO A 321 17.73 -24.78 -4.16
C PRO A 321 16.71 -23.93 -3.41
N ARG A 322 17.05 -23.40 -2.22
CA ARG A 322 16.12 -22.65 -1.38
C ARG A 322 16.79 -21.44 -0.75
N CYS A 323 16.32 -20.24 -1.08
CA CYS A 323 16.86 -18.99 -0.57
C CYS A 323 15.77 -17.96 -0.30
N TYR A 324 16.07 -17.03 0.61
CA TYR A 324 15.38 -15.75 0.67
C TYR A 324 16.39 -14.61 0.79
N GLN A 325 15.92 -13.41 0.45
CA GLN A 325 16.68 -12.17 0.50
C GLN A 325 15.91 -11.13 1.31
N CYS A 326 16.63 -10.23 1.99
CA CYS A 326 16.05 -9.14 2.76
C CYS A 326 17.03 -7.96 2.83
N ASP A 327 16.51 -6.76 3.03
CA ASP A 327 17.29 -5.53 3.17
C ASP A 327 16.77 -4.61 4.29
N GLU A 328 15.75 -5.05 5.02
CA GLU A 328 15.17 -4.33 6.15
C GLU A 328 15.77 -4.79 7.49
N GLY A 329 16.59 -3.93 8.09
CA GLY A 329 17.17 -4.14 9.42
C GLY A 329 18.49 -4.93 9.44
N ASP A 330 19.24 -4.74 10.54
CA ASP A 330 20.51 -5.41 10.77
C ASP A 330 20.30 -6.92 11.00
N GLY A 331 21.03 -7.75 10.25
CA GLY A 331 20.91 -9.20 10.39
C GLY A 331 19.52 -9.73 10.03
N CYS A 332 18.79 -9.06 9.13
CA CYS A 332 17.47 -9.48 8.65
C CYS A 332 17.46 -10.94 8.14
N ASN A 333 18.61 -11.42 7.67
CA ASN A 333 18.82 -12.78 7.26
C ASN A 333 19.04 -13.73 8.45
N ALA A 334 18.48 -13.47 9.63
CA ALA A 334 18.47 -14.37 10.78
C ALA A 334 17.28 -15.35 10.78
N GLN A 335 16.23 -15.04 10.02
CA GLN A 335 15.00 -15.83 10.01
C GLN A 335 15.27 -17.31 9.63
N PRO A 336 14.62 -18.27 10.30
CA PRO A 336 14.73 -19.68 9.96
C PRO A 336 14.02 -20.02 8.65
N LEU A 337 14.56 -21.00 7.93
CA LEU A 337 13.93 -21.64 6.79
C LEU A 337 12.94 -22.70 7.30
N THR A 338 11.77 -22.25 7.75
CA THR A 338 10.78 -23.11 8.41
C THR A 338 10.26 -24.21 7.48
N ARG A 339 10.07 -25.41 8.02
CA ARG A 339 9.33 -26.50 7.40
C ARG A 339 8.17 -26.91 8.28
N CYS A 340 7.00 -27.08 7.70
CA CYS A 340 5.81 -27.52 8.43
C CYS A 340 5.36 -28.87 7.89
N TYR A 341 4.66 -29.63 8.74
CA TYR A 341 3.92 -30.76 8.19
C TYR A 341 2.66 -30.26 7.50
N GLU A 342 2.40 -30.78 6.31
CA GLU A 342 1.23 -30.47 5.51
C GLU A 342 0.38 -31.72 5.33
N CYS A 343 -0.91 -31.58 5.62
CA CYS A 343 -1.88 -32.63 5.38
C CYS A 343 -3.30 -32.07 5.46
N SER A 344 -4.22 -32.82 4.84
CA SER A 344 -5.66 -32.66 4.99
C SER A 344 -6.27 -33.97 5.43
N SER A 345 -7.22 -33.93 6.37
CA SER A 345 -7.97 -35.12 6.75
C SER A 345 -8.99 -35.59 5.70
N LEU A 346 -9.10 -34.88 4.58
CA LEU A 346 -9.90 -35.28 3.41
C LEU A 346 -9.10 -36.05 2.36
N ASP A 347 -7.76 -35.94 2.40
CA ASP A 347 -6.87 -36.54 1.42
C ASP A 347 -6.36 -37.91 1.91
N GLU A 348 -5.29 -38.43 1.28
CA GLU A 348 -4.67 -39.72 1.62
C GLU A 348 -4.27 -39.84 3.10
N ALA A 349 -3.99 -38.70 3.76
CA ALA A 349 -3.72 -38.67 5.19
C ALA A 349 -4.92 -39.08 6.03
N GLY A 350 -6.14 -38.76 5.58
CA GLY A 350 -7.38 -39.09 6.28
C GLY A 350 -7.32 -38.78 7.79
N ALA A 351 -7.66 -39.79 8.59
CA ALA A 351 -7.62 -39.71 10.05
C ALA A 351 -6.20 -39.38 10.59
N SER A 352 -5.14 -39.80 9.89
CA SER A 352 -3.75 -39.58 10.32
C SER A 352 -3.35 -38.12 10.43
N CYS A 353 -3.91 -37.26 9.58
CA CYS A 353 -3.64 -35.82 9.65
C CYS A 353 -4.06 -35.21 11.00
N ALA A 354 -5.12 -35.75 11.60
CA ALA A 354 -5.65 -35.24 12.85
C ALA A 354 -5.13 -36.01 14.10
N ASN A 355 -4.84 -37.32 14.04
CA ASN A 355 -4.45 -38.11 15.24
C ASN A 355 -2.94 -38.24 15.41
N TRP A 356 -2.17 -38.08 14.33
CA TRP A 356 -0.72 -38.26 14.33
C TRP A 356 -0.23 -39.68 14.70
N GLU A 357 -1.07 -40.72 14.53
CA GLU A 357 -0.75 -42.10 14.93
C GLU A 357 0.03 -42.87 13.86
N ARG A 358 -0.25 -42.60 12.56
CA ARG A 358 0.47 -43.20 11.43
C ARG A 358 0.79 -42.13 10.39
N PRO A 359 2.06 -41.77 10.15
CA PRO A 359 2.43 -40.70 9.21
C PRO A 359 2.34 -41.15 7.74
N VAL A 360 1.16 -41.63 7.32
CA VAL A 360 0.83 -41.89 5.92
C VAL A 360 0.08 -40.65 5.39
N GLY A 361 0.44 -40.19 4.20
CA GLY A 361 -0.16 -39.01 3.57
C GLY A 361 0.18 -37.66 4.23
N ILE A 362 1.12 -37.62 5.18
CA ILE A 362 1.62 -36.37 5.78
C ILE A 362 2.90 -35.97 5.05
N PHE A 363 2.88 -34.80 4.42
CA PHE A 363 3.99 -34.27 3.64
C PHE A 363 4.74 -33.21 4.42
N ILE A 364 5.93 -32.85 3.94
CA ILE A 364 6.73 -31.74 4.46
C ILE A 364 6.57 -30.58 3.49
N GLU A 365 5.97 -29.50 3.96
CA GLU A 365 5.88 -28.24 3.23
C GLU A 365 7.07 -27.36 3.58
N GLU A 366 7.73 -26.84 2.55
CA GLU A 366 8.77 -25.83 2.68
C GLU A 366 8.11 -24.46 2.63
N CYS A 367 8.04 -23.78 3.77
CA CYS A 367 7.36 -22.49 3.83
C CYS A 367 8.01 -21.48 2.89
N GLN A 368 7.18 -20.82 2.09
CA GLN A 368 7.62 -19.78 1.14
C GLN A 368 8.12 -18.54 1.88
N MET A 369 7.43 -18.14 2.95
CA MET A 369 7.85 -17.02 3.79
C MET A 369 8.85 -17.49 4.86
N PRO A 370 9.98 -16.80 5.05
CA PRO A 370 10.93 -17.14 6.10
C PRO A 370 10.27 -16.92 7.48
N ALA A 371 10.58 -17.78 8.43
CA ALA A 371 9.96 -17.81 9.77
C ALA A 371 8.43 -17.92 9.78
N ALA A 372 7.78 -18.33 8.67
CA ALA A 372 6.35 -18.59 8.68
C ALA A 372 6.02 -19.61 9.78
N PRO A 373 5.05 -19.32 10.66
CA PRO A 373 4.67 -20.26 11.68
C PRO A 373 3.91 -21.43 11.06
N CYS A 374 3.98 -22.60 11.70
CA CYS A 374 3.18 -23.75 11.30
C CYS A 374 1.80 -23.68 11.94
N LEU A 375 0.78 -24.06 11.17
CA LEU A 375 -0.61 -24.05 11.61
C LEU A 375 -1.17 -25.46 11.72
N MET A 376 -2.14 -25.57 12.63
CA MET A 376 -3.08 -26.66 12.75
C MET A 376 -4.47 -26.03 12.84
N ALA A 377 -5.33 -26.36 11.90
CA ALA A 377 -6.68 -25.82 11.80
C ALA A 377 -7.69 -26.95 11.78
N SER A 378 -8.80 -26.78 12.47
CA SER A 378 -9.96 -27.66 12.42
C SER A 378 -11.19 -26.84 12.06
N TYR A 379 -12.01 -27.38 11.17
CA TYR A 379 -13.20 -26.73 10.64
C TYR A 379 -14.47 -27.34 11.22
N GLU A 380 -15.58 -26.62 11.10
CA GLU A 380 -16.90 -27.08 11.57
C GLU A 380 -17.35 -28.40 10.92
N ASN A 381 -16.92 -28.67 9.68
CA ASN A 381 -17.20 -29.91 8.95
C ASN A 381 -16.31 -31.10 9.38
N GLY A 382 -15.54 -30.93 10.46
CA GLY A 382 -14.65 -31.94 10.99
C GLY A 382 -13.29 -32.08 10.27
N THR A 383 -13.03 -31.31 9.22
CA THR A 383 -11.75 -31.34 8.51
C THR A 383 -10.64 -30.78 9.36
N THR A 384 -9.48 -31.44 9.39
CA THR A 384 -8.24 -30.90 9.94
C THR A 384 -7.25 -30.62 8.82
N LEU A 385 -6.69 -29.41 8.81
CA LEU A 385 -5.63 -28.98 7.90
C LEU A 385 -4.38 -28.62 8.68
N ARG A 386 -3.22 -28.86 8.07
CA ARG A 386 -1.91 -28.43 8.55
C ARG A 386 -1.10 -27.88 7.40
N GLY A 387 -0.20 -26.94 7.72
CA GLY A 387 0.69 -26.34 6.74
C GLY A 387 1.34 -25.07 7.30
N CYS A 388 2.09 -24.39 6.45
CA CYS A 388 2.66 -23.08 6.72
C CYS A 388 1.56 -22.00 6.72
N GLN A 389 1.66 -21.02 7.63
CA GLN A 389 0.77 -19.87 7.59
C GLN A 389 0.98 -19.05 6.31
N ARG A 390 -0.13 -18.73 5.63
CA ARG A 390 -0.18 -17.91 4.41
C ARG A 390 -1.44 -17.02 4.40
N SER A 391 -1.54 -16.10 3.45
CA SER A 391 -2.65 -15.15 3.37
C SER A 391 -4.02 -15.82 3.26
N ASP A 392 -4.09 -16.98 2.62
CA ASP A 392 -5.27 -17.81 2.40
C ASP A 392 -5.35 -19.04 3.33
N PHE A 393 -4.38 -19.22 4.23
CA PHE A 393 -4.42 -20.22 5.30
C PHE A 393 -3.85 -19.65 6.60
N ASN A 394 -4.74 -19.14 7.46
CA ASN A 394 -4.40 -18.51 8.73
C ASN A 394 -5.52 -18.72 9.78
N CYS A 395 -5.21 -18.46 11.05
CA CYS A 395 -6.17 -18.64 12.15
C CYS A 395 -7.31 -17.61 12.20
N SER A 396 -7.37 -16.67 11.26
CA SER A 396 -8.43 -15.65 11.15
C SER A 396 -9.47 -16.00 10.07
N MET A 397 -9.37 -17.17 9.43
CA MET A 397 -10.35 -17.62 8.44
C MET A 397 -11.71 -17.95 9.05
N ASN A 398 -12.77 -17.71 8.27
CA ASN A 398 -14.13 -18.08 8.65
C ASN A 398 -14.34 -19.61 8.59
N GLY A 399 -15.18 -20.14 9.49
CA GLY A 399 -15.51 -21.58 9.56
C GLY A 399 -14.47 -22.42 10.32
N LEU A 400 -13.45 -21.77 10.90
CA LEU A 400 -12.53 -22.40 11.84
C LEU A 400 -13.21 -22.63 13.18
N LEU A 401 -13.18 -23.88 13.62
CA LEU A 401 -13.61 -24.29 14.94
C LEU A 401 -12.48 -24.12 15.97
N SER A 402 -11.26 -24.51 15.61
CA SER A 402 -10.07 -24.33 16.42
C SER A 402 -8.85 -24.19 15.52
N CYS A 403 -7.97 -23.26 15.86
CA CYS A 403 -6.71 -23.06 15.16
C CYS A 403 -5.58 -22.84 16.16
N ARG A 404 -4.43 -23.45 15.90
CA ARG A 404 -3.21 -23.27 16.68
C ARG A 404 -2.04 -22.99 15.75
N SER A 405 -1.34 -21.91 16.07
CA SER A 405 -0.06 -21.55 15.46
C SER A 405 1.09 -21.97 16.38
N CYS A 406 2.23 -22.36 15.80
CA CYS A 406 3.46 -22.62 16.53
C CYS A 406 4.68 -22.16 15.73
N GLU A 407 5.75 -21.80 16.44
CA GLU A 407 7.00 -21.34 15.84
C GLU A 407 8.04 -22.46 15.74
N GLY A 408 8.82 -22.43 14.66
CA GLY A 408 9.88 -23.38 14.39
C GLY A 408 9.46 -24.56 13.51
N SER A 409 10.45 -25.22 12.91
CA SER A 409 10.20 -26.33 11.99
C SER A 409 9.57 -27.53 12.70
N PHE A 410 8.61 -28.17 12.04
CA PHE A 410 7.96 -29.41 12.46
C PHE A 410 7.25 -29.32 13.82
N CYS A 411 6.91 -28.10 14.27
CA CYS A 411 6.25 -27.88 15.55
C CYS A 411 4.79 -28.34 15.56
N ASN A 412 4.14 -28.39 14.38
CA ASN A 412 2.73 -28.72 14.22
C ASN A 412 2.45 -30.23 14.23
N LYS A 413 3.05 -30.95 15.19
CA LYS A 413 2.88 -32.40 15.38
C LYS A 413 1.84 -32.73 16.44
N GLY A 414 1.49 -34.01 16.53
CA GLY A 414 0.58 -34.54 17.54
C GLY A 414 -0.90 -34.34 17.21
N ALA A 415 -1.77 -34.99 18.00
CA ALA A 415 -3.21 -34.94 17.78
C ALA A 415 -3.76 -33.52 17.86
N PHE A 416 -4.66 -33.15 16.95
CA PHE A 416 -5.28 -31.83 16.92
C PHE A 416 -6.78 -31.89 16.56
N PRO A 417 -7.64 -31.25 17.37
CA PRO A 417 -7.42 -30.76 18.74
C PRO A 417 -7.05 -31.87 19.74
N GLU A 418 -6.30 -31.55 20.80
CA GLU A 418 -5.70 -32.53 21.75
C GLU A 418 -6.71 -33.44 22.48
N LYS A 419 -7.98 -33.02 22.58
CA LYS A 419 -9.07 -33.78 23.24
C LYS A 419 -10.16 -34.22 22.26
N ARG A 420 -9.93 -34.13 20.95
CA ARG A 420 -10.93 -34.54 19.95
C ARG A 420 -11.20 -36.04 20.09
N LEU A 421 -12.47 -36.42 20.22
CA LEU A 421 -12.87 -37.83 20.29
C LEU A 421 -12.94 -38.41 18.87
N TRP A 422 -12.57 -39.68 18.75
CA TRP A 422 -12.50 -40.42 17.49
C TRP A 422 -13.40 -41.63 17.54
N CYS A 423 -14.27 -41.80 16.56
CA CYS A 423 -15.27 -42.85 16.56
C CYS A 423 -15.30 -43.56 15.21
N HIS A 424 -15.67 -44.83 15.18
CA HIS A 424 -16.04 -45.48 13.94
C HIS A 424 -17.34 -44.84 13.43
N GLN A 425 -17.37 -44.46 12.16
CA GLN A 425 -18.50 -43.76 11.54
C GLN A 425 -18.93 -44.53 10.30
N CYS A 426 -20.12 -45.13 10.34
CA CYS A 426 -20.65 -45.96 9.26
C CYS A 426 -22.17 -46.17 9.42
N VAL A 427 -22.83 -46.47 8.30
CA VAL A 427 -24.26 -46.81 8.23
C VAL A 427 -24.40 -48.04 7.34
N GLY A 428 -24.74 -49.19 7.93
CA GLY A 428 -24.91 -50.45 7.21
C GLY A 428 -23.64 -51.00 6.53
N GLY A 429 -23.77 -52.19 5.93
CA GLY A 429 -22.68 -52.87 5.21
C GLY A 429 -21.74 -53.70 6.08
N ALA A 430 -20.87 -54.49 5.42
CA ALA A 430 -19.94 -55.43 6.06
C ALA A 430 -18.92 -54.70 6.96
N ASP A 431 -18.40 -53.56 6.52
CA ASP A 431 -17.42 -52.75 7.25
C ASP A 431 -17.99 -52.07 8.52
N CYS A 432 -19.33 -52.00 8.63
CA CYS A 432 -19.99 -51.47 9.83
C CYS A 432 -20.37 -52.59 10.82
N ALA A 433 -20.61 -53.80 10.31
CA ALA A 433 -20.86 -55.01 11.09
C ALA A 433 -19.57 -55.55 11.75
N VAL A 434 -18.44 -55.47 11.03
CA VAL A 434 -17.10 -55.81 11.51
C VAL A 434 -16.18 -54.66 11.15
N ILE A 435 -15.66 -53.96 12.17
CA ILE A 435 -14.77 -52.82 11.96
C ILE A 435 -13.49 -53.28 11.24
N SER A 436 -13.26 -52.75 10.04
CA SER A 436 -12.09 -53.03 9.21
C SER A 436 -11.14 -51.83 9.06
N GLY A 437 -11.52 -50.64 9.58
CA GLY A 437 -10.77 -49.39 9.43
C GLY A 437 -10.68 -48.53 10.69
N ASP A 438 -9.72 -47.59 10.68
CA ASP A 438 -9.42 -46.72 11.82
C ASP A 438 -10.57 -45.73 12.12
N PRO A 439 -10.82 -45.39 13.41
CA PRO A 439 -11.85 -44.44 13.79
C PRO A 439 -11.55 -43.05 13.23
N ARG A 440 -12.61 -42.30 12.88
CA ARG A 440 -12.53 -40.95 12.31
C ARG A 440 -12.88 -39.89 13.35
N PRO A 441 -12.29 -38.69 13.27
CA PRO A 441 -12.50 -37.67 14.28
C PRO A 441 -13.92 -37.11 14.23
N CYS A 442 -14.53 -36.87 15.39
CA CYS A 442 -15.89 -36.33 15.48
C CYS A 442 -15.95 -34.83 15.20
N ASP A 443 -17.04 -34.36 14.60
CA ASP A 443 -17.33 -32.92 14.50
C ASP A 443 -17.47 -32.32 15.91
N VAL A 444 -17.20 -31.02 16.08
CA VAL A 444 -17.45 -30.33 17.35
C VAL A 444 -18.53 -29.27 17.10
N PRO A 445 -19.67 -29.28 17.82
CA PRO A 445 -20.70 -28.28 17.62
C PRO A 445 -20.23 -26.90 18.09
N ALA A 446 -20.52 -25.86 17.33
CA ALA A 446 -20.16 -24.47 17.63
C ALA A 446 -20.79 -23.90 18.93
N ASN A 447 -21.72 -24.61 19.58
CA ASN A 447 -22.55 -24.06 20.66
C ASN A 447 -22.76 -24.99 21.87
N GLU A 448 -21.95 -26.05 22.06
CA GLU A 448 -22.10 -26.93 23.23
C GLU A 448 -20.87 -26.94 24.15
N PRO A 449 -21.05 -26.95 25.49
CA PRO A 449 -19.94 -26.90 26.45
C PRO A 449 -19.03 -28.14 26.36
N LEU A 450 -17.73 -27.85 26.23
CA LEU A 450 -16.61 -28.75 25.87
C LEU A 450 -16.50 -30.06 26.68
N GLU A 451 -17.10 -30.14 27.86
CA GLU A 451 -16.85 -31.25 28.81
C GLU A 451 -17.98 -32.28 28.93
N THR A 452 -19.12 -32.09 28.25
CA THR A 452 -20.31 -32.95 28.51
C THR A 452 -20.90 -33.71 27.31
N THR A 453 -20.44 -33.47 26.07
CA THR A 453 -21.18 -33.97 24.89
C THR A 453 -20.41 -34.75 23.83
N MET A 454 -19.08 -34.92 23.93
CA MET A 454 -18.36 -35.84 23.03
C MET A 454 -18.45 -37.30 23.50
N ALA A 455 -19.11 -38.12 22.70
CA ALA A 455 -19.18 -39.57 22.87
C ALA A 455 -19.25 -40.23 21.48
N CYS A 456 -18.69 -41.42 21.35
CA CYS A 456 -19.01 -42.30 20.23
C CYS A 456 -20.36 -42.94 20.49
N LEU A 457 -21.13 -43.14 19.44
CA LEU A 457 -22.39 -43.88 19.47
C LEU A 457 -22.32 -45.13 18.60
N GLU A 458 -23.04 -46.16 19.02
CA GLU A 458 -23.39 -47.32 18.20
C GLU A 458 -24.81 -47.78 18.55
N TYR A 459 -25.56 -48.20 17.53
CA TYR A 459 -26.87 -48.83 17.68
C TYR A 459 -27.20 -49.73 16.49
N TYR A 460 -28.22 -50.56 16.65
CA TYR A 460 -28.82 -51.31 15.55
C TYR A 460 -30.14 -50.66 15.15
N ASP A 461 -30.25 -50.24 13.89
CA ASP A 461 -31.49 -49.72 13.32
C ASP A 461 -32.39 -50.91 12.98
N GLY A 462 -33.38 -51.16 13.84
CA GLY A 462 -34.30 -52.29 13.70
C GLY A 462 -35.25 -52.18 12.52
N ASP A 463 -35.53 -50.96 12.05
CA ASP A 463 -36.42 -50.71 10.91
C ASP A 463 -35.71 -51.01 9.58
N ARG A 464 -34.39 -50.79 9.54
CA ARG A 464 -33.55 -50.96 8.35
C ARG A 464 -32.63 -52.18 8.41
N ASP A 465 -32.70 -52.95 9.50
CA ASP A 465 -31.91 -54.16 9.75
C ASP A 465 -30.40 -53.95 9.56
N GLN A 466 -29.85 -52.87 10.12
CA GLN A 466 -28.45 -52.50 9.88
C GLN A 466 -27.76 -51.88 11.10
N PRO A 467 -26.44 -52.12 11.28
CA PRO A 467 -25.65 -51.45 12.29
C PRO A 467 -25.36 -50.00 11.90
N VAL A 468 -25.34 -49.12 12.90
CA VAL A 468 -25.01 -47.70 12.73
C VAL A 468 -24.04 -47.28 13.82
N ARG A 469 -22.97 -46.56 13.42
CA ARG A 469 -21.93 -46.04 14.31
C ARG A 469 -21.62 -44.60 13.95
N GLY A 470 -21.30 -43.79 14.94
CA GLY A 470 -20.80 -42.45 14.67
C GLY A 470 -20.50 -41.66 15.91
N CYS A 471 -20.63 -40.34 15.78
CA CYS A 471 -20.34 -39.39 16.84
C CYS A 471 -21.63 -38.81 17.40
N ARG A 472 -21.72 -38.67 18.73
CA ARG A 472 -22.82 -37.97 19.42
C ARG A 472 -22.97 -36.52 18.94
N THR A 473 -21.88 -35.90 18.51
CA THR A 473 -21.87 -34.52 18.02
C THR A 473 -22.67 -34.33 16.73
N ASN A 474 -22.95 -35.42 15.99
CA ASN A 474 -23.97 -35.40 14.94
C ASN A 474 -25.35 -35.53 15.60
N SER A 475 -26.03 -34.39 15.80
CA SER A 475 -27.30 -34.31 16.51
C SER A 475 -28.39 -35.16 15.86
N GLN A 476 -28.47 -35.19 14.54
CA GLN A 476 -29.42 -36.02 13.80
C GLN A 476 -29.17 -37.51 14.07
N LEU A 477 -27.92 -37.96 13.95
CA LEU A 477 -27.53 -39.34 14.21
C LEU A 477 -27.76 -39.73 15.68
N TYR A 478 -27.54 -38.81 16.61
CA TYR A 478 -27.82 -39.01 18.02
C TYR A 478 -29.32 -39.20 18.30
N TYR A 479 -30.17 -38.38 17.68
CA TYR A 479 -31.62 -38.56 17.78
C TYR A 479 -32.07 -39.88 17.15
N GLU A 480 -31.53 -40.25 15.99
CA GLU A 480 -31.82 -41.56 15.38
C GLU A 480 -31.39 -42.70 16.29
N CYS A 481 -30.22 -42.60 16.93
CA CYS A 481 -29.76 -43.56 17.92
C CYS A 481 -30.76 -43.70 19.08
N LEU A 482 -31.27 -42.60 19.64
CA LEU A 482 -32.21 -42.63 20.75
C LEU A 482 -33.60 -43.21 20.38
N PHE A 483 -34.07 -42.97 19.16
CA PHE A 483 -35.45 -43.31 18.77
C PHE A 483 -35.58 -44.57 17.91
N ARG A 484 -34.57 -44.89 17.08
CA ARG A 484 -34.58 -46.05 16.18
C ARG A 484 -33.82 -47.25 16.71
N SER A 485 -33.09 -47.13 17.81
CA SER A 485 -32.47 -48.30 18.45
C SER A 485 -33.54 -49.30 18.88
N ASP A 486 -33.32 -50.57 18.59
CA ASP A 486 -34.14 -51.66 19.13
C ASP A 486 -34.15 -51.58 20.67
N LYS A 487 -35.32 -51.76 21.31
CA LYS A 487 -35.51 -51.70 22.77
C LYS A 487 -34.59 -52.67 23.54
N SER A 488 -34.14 -53.74 22.87
CA SER A 488 -33.26 -54.76 23.44
C SER A 488 -31.77 -54.39 23.43
N THR A 489 -31.33 -53.50 22.54
CA THR A 489 -29.91 -53.16 22.34
C THR A 489 -29.58 -51.73 22.74
N GLY A 490 -30.53 -50.81 22.56
CA GLY A 490 -30.43 -49.40 22.93
C GLY A 490 -29.35 -48.61 22.18
N CYS A 491 -29.38 -47.29 22.35
CA CYS A 491 -28.29 -46.41 21.94
C CYS A 491 -27.12 -46.52 22.92
N LYS A 492 -25.98 -47.06 22.48
CA LYS A 492 -24.79 -47.15 23.33
C LYS A 492 -23.89 -45.94 23.09
N LEU A 493 -23.41 -45.35 24.18
CA LEU A 493 -22.47 -44.24 24.17
C LEU A 493 -21.18 -44.61 24.91
N CYS A 494 -20.04 -44.21 24.38
CA CYS A 494 -18.74 -44.41 25.01
C CYS A 494 -17.81 -43.21 24.77
N ARG A 495 -16.75 -43.06 25.57
CA ARG A 495 -15.98 -41.79 25.67
C ARG A 495 -14.48 -41.92 25.39
N THR A 496 -14.02 -43.07 24.91
CA THR A 496 -12.62 -43.30 24.51
C THR A 496 -12.52 -43.45 23.00
N ASN A 497 -11.34 -43.22 22.42
CA ASN A 497 -11.17 -43.33 20.97
C ASN A 497 -11.49 -44.75 20.48
N GLY A 498 -12.26 -44.85 19.39
CA GLY A 498 -12.62 -46.11 18.75
C GLY A 498 -13.53 -47.03 19.57
N CYS A 499 -14.09 -46.55 20.70
CA CYS A 499 -14.80 -47.42 21.65
C CYS A 499 -16.14 -47.98 21.15
N ASN A 500 -16.64 -47.47 20.03
CA ASN A 500 -17.85 -47.96 19.39
C ASN A 500 -17.48 -49.04 18.36
N ASP A 501 -16.84 -50.12 18.82
CA ASP A 501 -16.32 -51.23 18.03
C ASP A 501 -16.97 -52.58 18.39
N SER A 502 -18.08 -52.58 19.15
CA SER A 502 -18.73 -53.81 19.60
C SER A 502 -19.10 -54.72 18.41
N PRO A 503 -18.89 -56.05 18.48
CA PRO A 503 -19.35 -56.96 17.43
C PRO A 503 -20.89 -57.04 17.45
N LEU A 504 -21.55 -56.26 16.60
CA LEU A 504 -23.03 -56.15 16.57
C LEU A 504 -23.72 -57.47 16.14
N MET A 505 -22.96 -58.43 15.61
CA MET A 505 -23.38 -59.82 15.37
C MET A 505 -23.86 -60.54 16.64
N LEU A 506 -23.33 -60.20 17.83
CA LEU A 506 -23.77 -60.81 19.10
C LEU A 506 -25.19 -60.37 19.52
N GLN A 507 -25.65 -59.21 19.04
CA GLN A 507 -26.98 -58.68 19.35
C GLN A 507 -28.08 -59.32 18.47
N GLN A 508 -27.77 -59.66 17.22
CA GLN A 508 -28.65 -60.49 16.38
C GLN A 508 -28.87 -61.88 16.98
N THR A 509 -27.85 -62.48 17.59
CA THR A 509 -27.98 -63.79 18.26
C THR A 509 -28.85 -63.73 19.53
N SER A 510 -28.79 -62.66 20.33
CA SER A 510 -29.67 -62.55 21.50
C SER A 510 -31.14 -62.38 21.10
N LYS A 511 -31.39 -61.63 20.02
CA LYS A 511 -32.73 -61.46 19.42
C LYS A 511 -33.30 -62.77 18.87
N LYS A 512 -32.50 -63.54 18.11
CA LYS A 512 -32.89 -64.87 17.63
C LYS A 512 -33.22 -65.82 18.78
N LEU A 513 -32.43 -65.80 19.85
CA LEU A 513 -32.67 -66.61 21.05
C LEU A 513 -33.92 -66.17 21.83
N GLN A 514 -34.21 -64.87 21.91
CA GLN A 514 -35.42 -64.33 22.57
C GLN A 514 -36.69 -64.57 21.76
N GLU A 515 -36.67 -64.40 20.44
CA GLU A 515 -37.79 -64.73 19.55
C GLU A 515 -38.07 -66.24 19.58
N GLN A 516 -37.02 -67.08 19.54
CA GLN A 516 -37.16 -68.53 19.70
C GLN A 516 -37.69 -68.94 21.08
N ALA A 517 -37.33 -68.24 22.15
CA ALA A 517 -37.85 -68.50 23.50
C ALA A 517 -39.32 -68.11 23.65
N MET A 518 -39.76 -67.03 23.00
CA MET A 518 -41.16 -66.58 23.01
C MET A 518 -42.07 -67.48 22.16
N ASP A 519 -41.59 -67.99 21.02
CA ASP A 519 -42.30 -69.02 20.24
C ASP A 519 -42.42 -70.35 21.01
N PHE A 520 -41.40 -70.72 21.79
CA PHE A 520 -41.44 -71.92 22.62
C PHE A 520 -42.46 -71.83 23.77
N LEU A 521 -42.62 -70.65 24.37
CA LEU A 521 -43.62 -70.40 25.41
C LEU A 521 -45.06 -70.30 24.85
N GLY A 522 -45.22 -69.83 23.61
CA GLY A 522 -46.51 -69.84 22.90
C GLY A 522 -47.05 -71.25 22.62
N PHE A 523 -46.16 -72.23 22.42
CA PHE A 523 -46.53 -73.62 22.13
C PHE A 523 -47.01 -74.43 23.37
N VAL A 524 -46.68 -74.00 24.59
CA VAL A 524 -47.04 -74.73 25.82
C VAL A 524 -48.46 -74.39 26.32
N SER A 525 -49.07 -73.30 25.87
CA SER A 525 -50.42 -72.88 26.29
C SER A 525 -51.57 -73.57 25.50
N GLY A 526 -51.24 -74.44 24.54
CA GLY A 526 -52.19 -74.95 23.54
C GLY A 526 -52.43 -76.45 23.54
N ARG A 527 -52.70 -77.11 24.69
CA ARG A 527 -53.41 -78.42 24.72
C ARG A 527 -53.86 -78.80 26.13
N SER A 528 -55.15 -78.63 26.38
CA SER A 528 -55.87 -79.25 27.51
C SER A 528 -56.68 -80.44 26.98
N THR A 529 -56.41 -81.65 27.46
CA THR A 529 -57.42 -82.71 27.62
C THR A 529 -57.07 -83.61 28.80
N ALA A 530 -58.06 -83.77 29.66
CA ALA A 530 -58.16 -84.54 30.90
C ALA A 530 -57.59 -85.98 30.90
N ASN A 531 -56.91 -86.39 31.98
CA ASN A 531 -57.38 -87.39 32.95
C ASN A 531 -56.28 -87.90 33.91
N LYS A 532 -56.70 -88.09 35.17
CA LYS A 532 -56.21 -89.05 36.21
C LYS A 532 -54.81 -88.88 36.86
N LEU A 533 -54.88 -88.63 38.18
CA LEU A 533 -54.07 -89.12 39.31
C LEU A 533 -52.74 -89.86 39.00
N ALA A 534 -51.61 -89.30 39.48
CA ALA A 534 -50.65 -89.97 40.37
C ALA A 534 -49.45 -89.04 40.72
N THR A 535 -49.31 -88.77 42.03
CA THR A 535 -48.10 -88.54 42.85
C THR A 535 -46.70 -88.49 42.19
N PHE A 536 -45.90 -87.43 42.47
CA PHE A 536 -44.66 -87.41 43.30
C PHE A 536 -43.82 -86.12 43.03
N PRO A 537 -43.01 -85.63 43.99
CA PRO A 537 -42.46 -84.28 44.07
C PRO A 537 -40.99 -84.19 43.63
N HIS A 538 -40.56 -83.12 42.93
CA HIS A 538 -39.15 -82.65 42.92
C HIS A 538 -38.90 -81.34 42.13
N PHE A 539 -39.82 -80.37 42.13
CA PHE A 539 -39.66 -79.14 41.33
C PHE A 539 -38.99 -77.95 42.06
N CYS A 540 -38.58 -78.09 43.32
CA CYS A 540 -38.02 -76.97 44.11
C CYS A 540 -36.49 -76.85 44.10
N TYR A 541 -35.74 -77.55 43.25
CA TYR A 541 -34.27 -77.49 43.27
C TYR A 541 -33.61 -76.81 42.05
N TYR A 542 -34.36 -76.50 40.98
CA TYR A 542 -33.77 -75.94 39.75
C TYR A 542 -33.90 -74.42 39.60
N ILE A 543 -34.72 -73.74 40.42
CA ILE A 543 -34.93 -72.29 40.30
C ILE A 543 -33.81 -71.47 40.99
N CYS A 544 -33.02 -72.07 41.89
CA CYS A 544 -31.93 -71.36 42.57
C CYS A 544 -30.56 -71.38 41.87
N LEU A 545 -30.38 -72.13 40.77
CA LEU A 545 -29.08 -72.24 40.08
C LEU A 545 -28.91 -71.33 38.86
N ILE A 546 -29.99 -70.70 38.37
CA ILE A 546 -29.93 -69.82 37.19
C ILE A 546 -29.65 -68.35 37.58
N TYR A 547 -29.91 -67.96 38.83
CA TYR A 547 -29.68 -66.58 39.29
C TYR A 547 -28.20 -66.23 39.55
N HIS A 548 -27.27 -67.19 39.51
CA HIS A 548 -25.84 -66.95 39.77
C HIS A 548 -24.95 -66.91 38.51
N ILE A 549 -25.50 -67.10 37.30
CA ILE A 549 -24.71 -67.10 36.05
C ILE A 549 -24.92 -65.79 35.24
N ILE A 550 -25.81 -64.89 35.65
CA ILE A 550 -26.11 -63.63 34.92
C ILE A 550 -25.45 -62.39 35.57
N SER A 551 -24.40 -62.57 36.37
CA SER A 551 -23.55 -61.45 36.82
C SER A 551 -22.07 -61.80 36.73
N ILE A 552 -21.55 -61.76 35.50
CA ILE A 552 -20.20 -61.30 35.14
C ILE A 552 -20.32 -60.51 33.84
#